data_AF-A0AA38XAA1-F1
#
_entry.id   AF-A0AA38XAA1-F1
#
_cell.length_a   1.000
_cell.length_b   1.000
_cell.length_c   1.000
_cell.angle_alpha   90.00
_cell.angle_beta   90.00
_cell.angle_gamma   90.00
#
_symmetry.space_group_name_H-M   'P 1'
#
loop_
_entity.id
_entity.type
_entity.pdbx_description
1 polymer ?
#
loop_
_entity_poly.entity_id
_entity_poly.type
_entity_poly.pdbx_seq_one_letter_code
_entity_poly.pdbx_strand_id
1 'polypeptide(L)'
;MDPIAVYAWKVGIPRLGAEHTAVLGSIMAFGAACLCLDLLLDQGPSEHPGDADELIKTGDRYHQLGLQSVQRQMMLNQPKDITEAYAHSMLLFPYAMAREKISDLIGKRSPSGPSTGLHIESPGHLDWAIVLRGISTTGRAYRAVNSNETDGAINDGMDCQSQKLHHSIASHILAKVSELGGEPGTAGPEPKPILASKHALFPVVSATRVVALETLQRKLESLDQTMRDRHRNAVPAMDGDKVLIRLAQTQSITACSIAVDLLFYLCKMIFDLEQDDISSQPNSCVVDTRLDSFQWLRDYARRGIYSHGGPAYRTIFSWVSTTPDEYFELLKEPIPAQQTRSAAASARQEPAVSWDVEREIRLLAWDIWAHWLVFAILIEHETFWTPNFGTKDITSLAPLFQGSAATPTLGPSKAEAQDWWPGNMCSIALQLQKYNSRGLA
;
A
#
# COMPACT_ATOMS: atom_id res chain seq x y z
N MET A 1 2.12 -21.30 -4.28
CA MET A 1 2.11 -20.31 -3.19
C MET A 1 3.40 -20.42 -2.41
N ASP A 2 3.90 -19.32 -1.86
CA ASP A 2 5.07 -19.28 -0.98
C ASP A 2 4.84 -20.14 0.30
N PRO A 3 5.63 -21.20 0.54
CA PRO A 3 5.49 -22.07 1.71
C PRO A 3 5.53 -21.33 3.05
N ILE A 4 6.34 -20.26 3.14
CA ILE A 4 6.48 -19.44 4.36
C ILE A 4 5.19 -18.67 4.62
N ALA A 5 4.58 -18.12 3.56
CA ALA A 5 3.29 -17.47 3.67
C ALA A 5 2.19 -18.44 4.14
N VAL A 6 2.14 -19.65 3.59
CA VAL A 6 1.17 -20.67 4.00
C VAL A 6 1.35 -21.04 5.47
N TYR A 7 2.59 -21.27 5.91
CA TYR A 7 2.87 -21.57 7.32
C TYR A 7 2.48 -20.42 8.25
N ALA A 8 2.84 -19.17 7.89
CA ALA A 8 2.53 -17.99 8.69
C ALA A 8 1.03 -17.86 8.94
N TRP A 9 0.19 -18.02 7.92
CA TRP A 9 -1.26 -17.87 8.04
C TRP A 9 -1.95 -19.08 8.68
N LYS A 10 -1.49 -20.31 8.42
CA LYS A 10 -2.13 -21.53 8.95
C LYS A 10 -1.68 -21.92 10.35
N VAL A 11 -0.45 -21.59 10.72
CA VAL A 11 0.19 -22.08 11.96
C VAL A 11 0.75 -20.93 12.79
N GLY A 12 1.61 -20.09 12.21
CA GLY A 12 2.35 -19.06 12.95
C GLY A 12 1.45 -18.04 13.67
N ILE A 13 0.59 -17.36 12.91
CA ILE A 13 -0.33 -16.33 13.41
C ILE A 13 -1.36 -16.93 14.40
N PRO A 14 -2.06 -18.05 14.10
CA PRO A 14 -2.98 -18.65 15.06
C PRO A 14 -2.33 -19.09 16.37
N ARG A 15 -1.12 -19.66 16.31
CA ARG A 15 -0.35 -20.02 17.50
C ARG A 15 -0.02 -18.79 18.35
N LEU A 16 0.41 -17.71 17.69
CA LEU A 16 0.65 -16.44 18.39
C LEU A 16 -0.63 -15.88 19.04
N GLY A 17 -1.78 -16.01 18.37
CA GLY A 17 -3.09 -15.66 18.93
C GLY A 17 -3.48 -16.49 20.16
N ALA A 18 -3.07 -17.77 20.22
CA ALA A 18 -3.30 -18.60 21.39
C ALA A 18 -2.50 -18.13 22.62
N GLU A 19 -1.34 -17.53 22.39
CA GLU A 19 -0.44 -17.03 23.44
C GLU A 19 -0.81 -15.60 23.87
N HIS A 20 -1.31 -14.77 22.95
CA HIS A 20 -1.55 -13.35 23.16
C HIS A 20 -3.00 -12.95 22.83
N THR A 21 -3.76 -12.53 23.86
CA THR A 21 -5.17 -12.12 23.72
C THR A 21 -5.35 -10.98 22.71
N ALA A 22 -4.41 -10.05 22.67
CA ALA A 22 -4.49 -8.93 21.74
C ALA A 22 -4.35 -9.41 20.27
N VAL A 23 -3.43 -10.35 20.00
CA VAL A 23 -3.23 -10.92 18.66
C VAL A 23 -4.48 -11.71 18.24
N LEU A 24 -5.07 -12.47 19.16
CA LEU A 24 -6.37 -13.09 18.93
C LEU A 24 -7.44 -12.05 18.57
N GLY A 25 -7.48 -10.92 19.26
CA GLY A 25 -8.34 -9.80 18.89
C GLY A 25 -8.13 -9.35 17.44
N SER A 26 -6.89 -9.13 17.01
CA SER A 26 -6.60 -8.78 15.61
C SER A 26 -7.04 -9.86 14.61
N ILE A 27 -6.89 -11.15 14.94
CA ILE A 27 -7.40 -12.27 14.14
C ILE A 27 -8.93 -12.22 14.05
N MET A 28 -9.62 -11.98 15.17
CA MET A 28 -11.08 -11.88 15.22
C MET A 28 -11.61 -10.70 14.42
N ALA A 29 -10.94 -9.55 14.46
CA ALA A 29 -11.28 -8.40 13.63
C ALA A 29 -11.20 -8.77 12.14
N PHE A 30 -10.04 -9.30 11.71
CA PHE A 30 -9.82 -9.73 10.33
C PHE A 30 -10.85 -10.78 9.88
N GLY A 31 -11.14 -11.78 10.72
CA GLY A 31 -12.15 -12.80 10.45
C GLY A 31 -13.57 -12.23 10.32
N ALA A 32 -13.93 -11.26 11.16
CA ALA A 32 -15.21 -10.57 11.05
C ALA A 32 -15.35 -9.84 9.70
N ALA A 33 -14.28 -9.19 9.21
CA ALA A 33 -14.30 -8.56 7.90
C ALA A 33 -14.46 -9.59 6.76
N CYS A 34 -13.76 -10.73 6.82
CA CYS A 34 -13.93 -11.81 5.83
C CYS A 34 -15.38 -12.30 5.78
N LEU A 35 -15.95 -12.64 6.95
CA LEU A 35 -17.33 -13.13 7.05
C LEU A 35 -18.35 -12.07 6.58
N CYS A 36 -18.14 -10.80 6.92
CA CYS A 36 -18.97 -9.70 6.40
C CYS A 36 -18.93 -9.65 4.87
N LEU A 37 -17.74 -9.78 4.26
CA LEU A 37 -17.61 -9.77 2.81
C LEU A 37 -18.29 -10.99 2.17
N ASP A 38 -18.17 -12.18 2.76
CA ASP A 38 -18.86 -13.38 2.28
C ASP A 38 -20.39 -13.17 2.30
N LEU A 39 -20.94 -12.64 3.40
CA LEU A 39 -22.37 -12.29 3.52
C LEU A 39 -22.80 -11.22 2.50
N LEU A 40 -21.91 -10.29 2.15
CA LEU A 40 -22.17 -9.18 1.24
C LEU A 40 -21.89 -9.50 -0.23
N LEU A 41 -21.20 -10.61 -0.54
CA LEU A 41 -20.80 -10.97 -1.91
C LEU A 41 -21.45 -12.27 -2.40
N ASP A 42 -21.56 -13.31 -1.56
CA ASP A 42 -22.06 -14.63 -1.95
C ASP A 42 -23.59 -14.76 -1.91
N GLN A 43 -24.27 -13.90 -1.16
CA GLN A 43 -25.72 -13.97 -1.02
C GLN A 43 -26.39 -12.90 -1.89
N GLY A 44 -27.44 -13.32 -2.62
CA GLY A 44 -28.48 -12.42 -3.15
C GLY A 44 -29.05 -11.51 -2.04
N PRO A 45 -30.08 -10.68 -2.28
CA PRO A 45 -30.55 -9.71 -1.28
C PRO A 45 -30.78 -10.40 0.08
N SER A 46 -29.83 -10.23 0.99
CA SER A 46 -29.78 -10.96 2.26
C SER A 46 -31.01 -10.56 3.08
N GLU A 47 -31.71 -11.54 3.65
CA GLU A 47 -32.90 -11.31 4.46
C GLU A 47 -32.57 -10.54 5.76
N HIS A 48 -31.29 -10.49 6.16
CA HIS A 48 -30.84 -9.88 7.42
C HIS A 48 -29.57 -9.01 7.26
N PRO A 49 -29.66 -7.81 6.67
CA PRO A 49 -28.53 -6.86 6.62
C PRO A 49 -28.04 -6.41 8.01
N GLY A 50 -28.83 -6.64 9.06
CA GLY A 50 -28.45 -6.37 10.45
C GLY A 50 -27.28 -7.24 10.94
N ASP A 51 -27.14 -8.46 10.43
CA ASP A 51 -26.10 -9.39 10.88
C ASP A 51 -24.69 -8.91 10.44
N ALA A 52 -24.58 -8.33 9.25
CA ALA A 52 -23.33 -7.74 8.76
C ALA A 52 -22.97 -6.46 9.55
N ASP A 53 -23.96 -5.65 9.93
CA ASP A 53 -23.75 -4.44 10.73
C ASP A 53 -23.33 -4.76 12.18
N GLU A 54 -23.90 -5.80 12.79
CA GLU A 54 -23.48 -6.26 14.11
C GLU A 54 -22.08 -6.90 14.08
N LEU A 55 -21.81 -7.71 13.06
CA LEU A 55 -20.52 -8.38 12.90
C LEU A 55 -19.40 -7.36 12.66
N ILE A 56 -19.64 -6.33 11.85
CA ILE A 56 -18.63 -5.29 11.62
C ILE A 56 -18.39 -4.42 12.85
N LYS A 57 -19.42 -4.10 13.65
CA LYS A 57 -19.24 -3.42 14.96
C LYS A 57 -18.40 -4.26 15.92
N THR A 58 -18.62 -5.57 15.91
CA THR A 58 -17.81 -6.52 16.70
C THR A 58 -16.36 -6.51 16.22
N GLY A 59 -16.14 -6.52 14.91
CA GLY A 59 -14.82 -6.35 14.28
C GLY A 59 -14.15 -5.04 14.70
N ASP A 60 -14.88 -3.91 14.70
CA ASP A 60 -14.37 -2.58 15.01
C ASP A 60 -13.86 -2.52 16.46
N ARG A 61 -14.56 -3.16 17.40
CA ARG A 61 -14.13 -3.29 18.79
C ARG A 61 -12.81 -4.06 18.90
N TYR A 62 -12.69 -5.19 18.21
CA TYR A 62 -11.46 -5.98 18.22
C TYR A 62 -10.30 -5.28 17.53
N HIS A 63 -10.56 -4.55 16.44
CA HIS A 63 -9.58 -3.72 15.75
C HIS A 63 -9.04 -2.62 16.66
N GLN A 64 -9.92 -1.93 17.40
CA GLN A 64 -9.53 -0.89 18.35
C GLN A 64 -8.64 -1.44 19.48
N LEU A 65 -9.00 -2.61 20.03
CA LEU A 65 -8.17 -3.29 21.04
C LEU A 65 -6.79 -3.66 20.49
N GLY A 66 -6.72 -4.15 19.26
CA GLY A 66 -5.45 -4.46 18.59
C GLY A 66 -4.60 -3.20 18.38
N LEU A 67 -5.20 -2.09 17.92
CA LEU A 67 -4.50 -0.83 17.69
C LEU A 67 -3.91 -0.26 18.99
N GLN A 68 -4.68 -0.29 20.09
CA GLN A 68 -4.20 0.11 21.41
C GLN A 68 -3.03 -0.76 21.89
N SER A 69 -3.05 -2.06 21.58
CA SER A 69 -1.94 -2.96 21.91
C SER A 69 -0.68 -2.60 21.14
N VAL A 70 -0.79 -2.39 19.82
CA VAL A 70 0.34 -1.95 18.97
C VAL A 70 0.92 -0.64 19.48
N GLN A 71 0.07 0.35 19.75
CA GLN A 71 0.53 1.65 20.28
C GLN A 71 1.28 1.48 21.60
N ARG A 72 0.77 0.66 22.53
CA ARG A 72 1.44 0.38 23.80
C ARG A 72 2.81 -0.29 23.58
N GLN A 73 2.85 -1.33 22.75
CA GLN A 73 4.07 -2.07 22.44
C GLN A 73 5.13 -1.19 21.77
N MET A 74 4.73 -0.33 20.83
CA MET A 74 5.64 0.61 20.17
C MET A 74 6.20 1.65 21.15
N MET A 75 5.43 2.07 22.15
CA MET A 75 5.90 3.00 23.20
C MET A 75 6.91 2.35 24.16
N LEU A 76 6.79 1.06 24.43
CA LEU A 76 7.72 0.31 25.29
C LEU A 76 9.06 0.03 24.60
N ASN A 77 9.04 -0.08 23.25
CA ASN A 77 10.22 -0.24 22.40
C ASN A 77 11.14 -1.41 22.79
N GLN A 78 10.58 -2.49 23.35
CA GLN A 78 11.33 -3.71 23.64
C GLN A 78 11.33 -4.67 22.43
N PRO A 79 12.37 -5.49 22.24
CA PRO A 79 12.45 -6.48 21.15
C PRO A 79 11.20 -7.39 21.01
N LYS A 80 10.71 -7.92 22.14
CA LYS A 80 9.51 -8.78 22.17
C LYS A 80 8.25 -8.00 21.78
N ASP A 81 8.11 -6.78 22.28
CA ASP A 81 6.98 -5.90 21.97
C ASP A 81 6.94 -5.50 20.49
N ILE A 82 8.08 -5.22 19.87
CA ILE A 82 8.19 -4.91 18.42
C ILE A 82 7.74 -6.12 17.57
N THR A 83 8.04 -7.33 18.03
CA THR A 83 7.65 -8.58 17.36
C THR A 83 6.14 -8.77 17.35
N GLU A 84 5.50 -8.63 18.51
CA GLU A 84 4.04 -8.68 18.63
C GLU A 84 3.39 -7.55 17.83
N ALA A 85 3.90 -6.33 17.93
CA ALA A 85 3.38 -5.16 17.22
C ALA A 85 3.40 -5.35 15.70
N TYR A 86 4.45 -5.99 15.17
CA TYR A 86 4.53 -6.31 13.74
C TYR A 86 3.46 -7.32 13.32
N ALA A 87 3.27 -8.40 14.08
CA ALA A 87 2.26 -9.42 13.78
C ALA A 87 0.83 -8.86 13.82
N HIS A 88 0.52 -8.02 14.83
CA HIS A 88 -0.73 -7.28 14.90
C HIS A 88 -0.97 -6.41 13.67
N SER A 89 0.03 -5.62 13.31
CA SER A 89 -0.08 -4.65 12.22
C SER A 89 -0.42 -5.31 10.88
N MET A 90 0.12 -6.52 10.64
CA MET A 90 -0.19 -7.32 9.44
C MET A 90 -1.66 -7.75 9.33
N LEU A 91 -2.38 -7.85 10.45
CA LEU A 91 -3.81 -8.22 10.49
C LEU A 91 -4.72 -6.99 10.52
N LEU A 92 -4.32 -5.96 11.26
CA LEU A 92 -5.11 -4.74 11.43
C LEU A 92 -5.19 -3.91 10.15
N PHE A 93 -4.12 -3.83 9.37
CA PHE A 93 -4.11 -3.05 8.13
C PHE A 93 -5.10 -3.59 7.08
N PRO A 94 -5.08 -4.89 6.72
CA PRO A 94 -6.09 -5.46 5.84
C PRO A 94 -7.53 -5.33 6.38
N TYR A 95 -7.74 -5.44 7.70
CA TYR A 95 -9.05 -5.21 8.29
C TYR A 95 -9.55 -3.80 8.00
N ALA A 96 -8.73 -2.78 8.28
CA ALA A 96 -9.13 -1.39 8.16
C ALA A 96 -9.44 -1.02 6.69
N MET A 97 -8.68 -1.56 5.75
CA MET A 97 -8.95 -1.43 4.31
C MET A 97 -10.25 -2.14 3.88
N ALA A 98 -10.47 -3.38 4.36
CA ALA A 98 -11.69 -4.12 4.08
C ALA A 98 -12.93 -3.44 4.67
N ARG A 99 -12.79 -2.79 5.83
CA ARG A 99 -13.85 -2.08 6.53
C ARG A 99 -14.44 -0.94 5.71
N GLU A 100 -13.63 -0.21 4.95
CA GLU A 100 -14.10 0.82 4.00
C GLU A 100 -14.97 0.21 2.91
N LYS A 101 -14.48 -0.87 2.28
CA LYS A 101 -15.20 -1.60 1.25
C LYS A 101 -16.53 -2.18 1.76
N ILE A 102 -16.54 -2.73 2.97
CA ILE A 102 -17.76 -3.25 3.63
C ILE A 102 -18.77 -2.11 3.83
N SER A 103 -18.31 -0.95 4.32
CA SER A 103 -19.15 0.24 4.47
C SER A 103 -19.79 0.67 3.14
N ASP A 104 -19.00 0.71 2.06
CA ASP A 104 -19.50 1.05 0.73
C ASP A 104 -20.55 0.04 0.23
N LEU A 105 -20.36 -1.26 0.49
CA LEU A 105 -21.30 -2.31 0.11
C LEU A 105 -22.61 -2.24 0.91
N ILE A 106 -22.53 -1.98 2.22
CA ILE A 106 -23.70 -1.78 3.08
C ILE A 106 -24.49 -0.55 2.62
N GLY A 107 -23.80 0.56 2.35
CA GLY A 107 -24.43 1.79 1.85
C GLY A 107 -25.17 1.60 0.53
N LYS A 108 -24.62 0.82 -0.40
CA LYS A 108 -25.28 0.48 -1.68
C LYS A 108 -26.53 -0.40 -1.51
N ARG A 109 -26.59 -1.25 -0.48
CA ARG A 109 -27.71 -2.18 -0.23
C ARG A 109 -28.86 -1.56 0.57
N SER A 110 -28.63 -0.45 1.30
CA SER A 110 -29.66 0.21 2.11
C SER A 110 -29.91 1.66 1.66
N PRO A 111 -30.62 1.88 0.53
CA PRO A 111 -30.89 3.22 -0.02
C PRO A 111 -31.98 4.01 0.72
N SER A 112 -32.61 3.44 1.76
CA SER A 112 -33.76 4.03 2.46
C SER A 112 -33.38 4.62 3.82
N GLY A 113 -32.90 5.86 3.81
CA GLY A 113 -32.79 6.73 4.98
C GLY A 113 -31.86 7.92 4.71
N PRO A 114 -32.16 9.14 5.19
CA PRO A 114 -31.15 10.20 5.21
C PRO A 114 -29.99 9.68 6.05
N SER A 115 -28.83 9.50 5.43
CA SER A 115 -27.61 9.00 6.04
C SER A 115 -27.12 10.00 7.09
N THR A 116 -27.71 9.96 8.28
CA THR A 116 -27.27 10.65 9.50
C THR A 116 -26.23 9.77 10.19
N GLY A 117 -25.20 9.37 9.46
CA GLY A 117 -23.98 8.79 10.01
C GLY A 117 -22.88 9.79 9.73
N LEU A 118 -22.28 10.36 10.77
CA LEU A 118 -21.09 11.19 10.67
C LEU A 118 -20.12 10.54 9.68
N HIS A 119 -19.95 11.17 8.53
CA HIS A 119 -18.86 10.89 7.60
C HIS A 119 -17.58 11.25 8.36
N ILE A 120 -17.09 10.31 9.17
CA ILE A 120 -15.69 10.32 9.56
C ILE A 120 -14.97 10.24 8.22
N GLU A 121 -14.26 11.31 7.87
CA GLU A 121 -13.44 11.37 6.66
C GLU A 121 -12.57 10.12 6.65
N SER A 122 -12.89 9.18 5.76
CA SER A 122 -12.11 7.96 5.62
C SER A 122 -10.70 8.37 5.21
N PRO A 123 -9.64 7.78 5.79
CA PRO A 123 -8.28 8.11 5.38
C PRO A 123 -8.12 8.00 3.87
N GLY A 124 -7.37 8.91 3.27
CA GLY A 124 -7.00 8.79 1.87
C GLY A 124 -6.16 7.54 1.65
N HIS A 125 -6.13 7.03 0.43
CA HIS A 125 -5.26 5.91 0.06
C HIS A 125 -3.76 6.23 0.23
N LEU A 126 -3.37 7.51 0.15
CA LEU A 126 -2.03 7.98 0.56
C LEU A 126 -1.78 7.75 2.06
N ASP A 127 -2.76 8.01 2.93
CA ASP A 127 -2.65 7.76 4.37
C ASP A 127 -2.47 6.26 4.63
N TRP A 128 -3.21 5.42 3.91
CA TRP A 128 -3.04 3.97 3.98
C TRP A 128 -1.65 3.51 3.52
N ALA A 129 -1.09 4.14 2.49
CA ALA A 129 0.28 3.87 2.06
C ALA A 129 1.29 4.26 3.13
N ILE A 130 1.10 5.39 3.83
CA ILE A 130 1.93 5.81 4.96
C ILE A 130 1.83 4.80 6.12
N VAL A 131 0.63 4.31 6.44
CA VAL A 131 0.45 3.25 7.44
C VAL A 131 1.24 2.01 7.04
N LEU A 132 1.14 1.56 5.78
CA LEU A 132 1.86 0.40 5.28
C LEU A 132 3.38 0.56 5.33
N ARG A 133 3.88 1.78 5.12
CA ARG A 133 5.31 2.12 5.36
C ARG A 133 5.67 1.93 6.82
N GLY A 134 4.85 2.45 7.74
CA GLY A 134 5.04 2.27 9.18
C GLY A 134 5.16 0.80 9.58
N ILE A 135 4.26 -0.05 9.08
CA ILE A 135 4.28 -1.51 9.30
C ILE A 135 5.58 -2.13 8.78
N SER A 136 6.01 -1.72 7.59
CA SER A 136 7.24 -2.21 6.97
C SER A 136 8.49 -1.75 7.73
N THR A 137 8.47 -0.55 8.29
CA THR A 137 9.53 -0.04 9.19
C THR A 137 9.58 -0.84 10.49
N THR A 138 8.44 -1.16 11.10
CA THR A 138 8.37 -2.05 12.28
C THR A 138 8.95 -3.42 11.96
N GLY A 139 8.60 -3.99 10.79
CA GLY A 139 9.18 -5.26 10.33
C GLY A 139 10.69 -5.20 10.06
N ARG A 140 11.23 -4.06 9.61
CA ARG A 140 12.69 -3.82 9.50
C ARG A 140 13.36 -3.71 10.86
N ALA A 141 12.78 -2.96 11.79
CA ALA A 141 13.28 -2.82 13.15
C ALA A 141 13.36 -4.18 13.85
N TYR A 142 12.30 -4.98 13.74
CA TYR A 142 12.28 -6.37 14.19
C TYR A 142 13.45 -7.20 13.64
N ARG A 143 13.75 -7.09 12.34
CA ARG A 143 14.88 -7.80 11.72
C ARG A 143 16.22 -7.32 12.25
N ALA A 144 16.40 -6.02 12.44
CA ALA A 144 17.65 -5.44 12.91
C ALA A 144 17.99 -5.89 14.34
N VAL A 145 16.99 -5.89 15.23
CA VAL A 145 17.13 -6.34 16.62
C VAL A 145 17.57 -7.80 16.69
N ASN A 146 16.93 -8.68 15.92
CA ASN A 146 17.22 -10.12 15.94
C ASN A 146 18.39 -10.56 15.03
N SER A 147 19.07 -9.63 14.36
CA SER A 147 20.30 -9.94 13.60
C SER A 147 21.56 -9.75 14.45
N ASN A 148 21.46 -9.00 15.56
CA ASN A 148 22.59 -8.70 16.44
C ASN A 148 22.68 -9.66 17.65
N GLU A 149 21.67 -10.52 17.86
CA GLU A 149 21.63 -11.51 18.94
C GLU A 149 22.27 -12.86 18.54
N THR A 150 23.55 -12.85 18.16
CA THR A 150 24.39 -14.07 18.16
C THR A 150 25.30 -14.19 19.38
N ASP A 151 25.18 -13.30 20.38
CA ASP A 151 25.94 -13.45 21.62
C ASP A 151 25.22 -12.78 22.80
N GLY A 152 24.65 -13.60 23.68
CA GLY A 152 24.03 -13.14 24.92
C GLY A 152 22.69 -13.81 25.20
N ALA A 153 22.72 -14.85 26.05
CA ALA A 153 21.53 -15.34 26.72
C ALA A 153 20.92 -14.21 27.56
N ILE A 154 19.82 -13.61 27.10
CA ILE A 154 19.12 -12.57 27.85
C ILE A 154 18.13 -13.22 28.81
N ASN A 155 18.38 -12.98 30.09
CA ASN A 155 17.52 -13.29 31.23
C ASN A 155 16.04 -12.97 30.95
N ASP A 156 15.21 -13.97 31.23
CA ASP A 156 13.75 -13.86 31.33
C ASP A 156 13.40 -13.04 32.57
N GLY A 157 13.14 -11.74 32.41
CA GLY A 157 13.05 -10.84 33.56
C GLY A 157 12.47 -9.46 33.29
N MET A 158 11.34 -9.37 32.60
CA MET A 158 10.33 -8.31 32.78
C MET A 158 9.07 -8.73 32.01
N ASP A 159 8.06 -9.23 32.72
CA ASP A 159 6.80 -9.71 32.16
C ASP A 159 6.02 -8.49 31.60
N CYS A 160 6.07 -8.28 30.29
CA CYS A 160 5.15 -7.36 29.62
C CYS A 160 3.74 -7.89 29.90
N GLN A 161 2.84 -7.04 30.41
CA GLN A 161 1.44 -7.38 30.73
C GLN A 161 0.61 -7.65 29.47
N SER A 162 1.07 -8.54 28.59
CA SER A 162 0.24 -9.18 27.59
C SER A 162 -0.73 -10.06 28.38
N GLN A 163 -2.01 -9.70 28.42
CA GLN A 163 -3.02 -10.51 29.11
C GLN A 163 -2.99 -11.90 28.48
N LYS A 164 -2.43 -12.88 29.22
CA LYS A 164 -2.37 -14.27 28.79
C LYS A 164 -3.80 -14.78 28.61
N LEU A 165 -4.06 -15.39 27.47
CA LEU A 165 -5.37 -15.91 27.13
C LEU A 165 -5.75 -17.02 28.13
N HIS A 166 -7.05 -17.17 28.40
CA HIS A 166 -7.53 -18.24 29.28
C HIS A 166 -7.10 -19.61 28.74
N HIS A 167 -6.55 -20.47 29.60
CA HIS A 167 -5.89 -21.72 29.21
C HIS A 167 -6.77 -22.65 28.35
N SER A 168 -8.09 -22.70 28.60
CA SER A 168 -9.02 -23.51 27.81
C SER A 168 -9.22 -23.01 26.37
N ILE A 169 -9.11 -21.69 26.14
CA ILE A 169 -9.23 -21.10 24.81
C ILE A 169 -7.92 -21.32 24.06
N ALA A 170 -6.80 -21.08 24.73
CA ALA A 170 -5.47 -21.33 24.17
C ALA A 170 -5.29 -22.80 23.75
N SER A 171 -5.67 -23.74 24.61
CA SER A 171 -5.58 -25.18 24.30
C SER A 171 -6.48 -25.59 23.15
N HIS A 172 -7.69 -25.02 23.03
CA HIS A 172 -8.58 -25.26 21.91
C HIS A 172 -7.99 -24.78 20.57
N ILE A 173 -7.44 -23.56 20.54
CA ILE A 173 -6.79 -23.01 19.34
C ILE A 173 -5.60 -23.88 18.94
N LEU A 174 -4.73 -24.23 19.89
CA LEU A 174 -3.54 -25.05 19.62
C LEU A 174 -3.90 -26.46 19.14
N ALA A 175 -4.97 -27.05 19.66
CA ALA A 175 -5.49 -28.33 19.18
C ALA A 175 -5.94 -28.22 17.71
N LYS A 176 -6.68 -27.17 17.34
CA LYS A 176 -7.11 -26.94 15.95
C LYS A 176 -5.96 -26.65 15.00
N VAL A 177 -4.95 -25.91 15.43
CA VAL A 177 -3.73 -25.70 14.64
C VAL A 177 -2.98 -27.01 14.39
N SER A 178 -2.95 -27.89 15.40
CA SER A 178 -2.30 -29.21 15.30
C SER A 178 -3.04 -30.16 14.36
N GLU A 179 -4.37 -30.12 14.35
CA GLU A 179 -5.22 -30.87 13.38
C GLU A 179 -4.94 -30.42 11.93
N LEU A 180 -4.77 -29.12 11.69
CA LEU A 180 -4.51 -28.55 10.36
C LEU A 180 -3.07 -28.76 9.86
N GLY A 181 -2.13 -29.05 10.77
CA GLY A 181 -0.72 -29.31 10.44
C GLY A 181 -0.42 -30.74 9.98
N GLY A 182 -1.35 -31.69 10.14
CA GLY A 182 -1.11 -33.13 9.95
C GLY A 182 -1.62 -33.76 8.65
N GLU A 183 -2.54 -33.13 7.92
CA GLU A 183 -3.23 -33.74 6.76
C GLU A 183 -3.09 -32.90 5.48
N PRO A 184 -2.47 -33.41 4.40
CA PRO A 184 -2.61 -32.85 3.06
C PRO A 184 -3.96 -33.31 2.46
N GLY A 185 -5.08 -32.90 3.05
CA GLY A 185 -6.40 -33.45 2.74
C GLY A 185 -7.48 -32.37 2.61
N THR A 186 -7.95 -32.18 1.38
CA THR A 186 -9.21 -31.48 0.99
C THR A 186 -9.42 -30.09 1.60
N ALA A 187 -8.64 -29.12 1.13
CA ALA A 187 -9.08 -27.73 1.18
C ALA A 187 -10.42 -27.62 0.43
N GLY A 188 -11.44 -27.02 1.05
CA GLY A 188 -12.60 -26.51 0.32
C GLY A 188 -12.16 -25.57 -0.80
N PRO A 189 -13.07 -25.08 -1.68
CA PRO A 189 -12.69 -24.19 -2.77
C PRO A 189 -12.06 -22.91 -2.19
N GLU A 190 -10.74 -22.92 -2.05
CA GLU A 190 -9.97 -21.77 -1.61
C GLU A 190 -10.20 -20.68 -2.67
N PRO A 191 -10.72 -19.50 -2.30
CA PRO A 191 -10.94 -18.42 -3.25
C PRO A 191 -9.59 -18.08 -3.87
N LYS A 192 -9.39 -18.53 -5.11
CA LYS A 192 -8.14 -18.29 -5.83
C LYS A 192 -8.13 -16.80 -6.18
N PRO A 193 -7.16 -16.03 -5.67
CA PRO A 193 -7.09 -14.61 -6.00
C PRO A 193 -6.96 -14.46 -7.51
N ILE A 194 -7.65 -13.47 -8.08
CA ILE A 194 -7.46 -13.11 -9.49
C ILE A 194 -6.10 -12.45 -9.58
N LEU A 195 -5.10 -13.24 -9.95
CA LEU A 195 -3.71 -12.78 -10.11
C LEU A 195 -3.65 -11.58 -11.07
N ALA A 196 -2.74 -10.65 -10.83
CA ALA A 196 -2.53 -9.47 -11.65
C ALA A 196 -2.30 -9.84 -13.13
N SER A 197 -1.60 -10.95 -13.39
CA SER A 197 -1.39 -11.49 -14.74
C SER A 197 -2.68 -11.88 -15.47
N LYS A 198 -3.76 -12.12 -14.74
CA LYS A 198 -5.10 -12.42 -15.27
C LYS A 198 -6.01 -11.19 -15.33
N HIS A 199 -5.56 -10.04 -14.84
CA HIS A 199 -6.32 -8.81 -14.89
C HIS A 199 -6.48 -8.35 -16.35
N ALA A 200 -7.69 -7.95 -16.76
CA ALA A 200 -7.97 -7.58 -18.15
C ALA A 200 -7.12 -6.40 -18.67
N LEU A 201 -6.69 -5.51 -17.77
CA LEU A 201 -5.79 -4.39 -18.08
C LEU A 201 -4.31 -4.82 -18.25
N PHE A 202 -3.92 -6.01 -17.78
CA PHE A 202 -2.53 -6.45 -17.75
C PHE A 202 -1.82 -6.40 -19.11
N PRO A 203 -2.41 -6.88 -20.23
CA PRO A 203 -1.76 -6.80 -21.54
C PRO A 203 -1.55 -5.36 -22.03
N VAL A 204 -2.50 -4.46 -21.72
CA VAL A 204 -2.44 -3.06 -22.12
C VAL A 204 -1.34 -2.32 -21.36
N VAL A 205 -1.29 -2.51 -20.03
CA VAL A 205 -0.20 -1.97 -19.21
C VAL A 205 1.13 -2.56 -19.65
N SER A 206 1.18 -3.86 -19.94
CA SER A 206 2.38 -4.50 -20.45
C SER A 206 2.88 -3.80 -21.73
N ALA A 207 2.02 -3.62 -22.72
CA ALA A 207 2.41 -3.01 -23.99
C ALA A 207 2.82 -1.52 -23.87
N THR A 208 2.29 -0.79 -22.89
CA THR A 208 2.43 0.68 -22.82
C THR A 208 3.36 1.19 -21.72
N ARG A 209 3.70 0.36 -20.72
CA ARG A 209 4.50 0.77 -19.53
C ARG A 209 5.86 1.38 -19.89
N VAL A 210 6.54 0.85 -20.91
CA VAL A 210 7.92 1.25 -21.24
C VAL A 210 7.93 2.71 -21.68
N VAL A 211 7.11 3.05 -22.67
CA VAL A 211 6.99 4.42 -23.18
C VAL A 211 6.48 5.37 -22.10
N ALA A 212 5.55 4.93 -21.25
CA ALA A 212 5.03 5.74 -20.15
C ALA A 212 6.12 6.09 -19.13
N LEU A 213 6.89 5.10 -18.66
CA LEU A 213 7.97 5.31 -17.69
C LEU A 213 9.14 6.10 -18.29
N GLU A 214 9.49 5.90 -19.56
CA GLU A 214 10.48 6.74 -20.25
C GLU A 214 10.00 8.20 -20.36
N THR A 215 8.70 8.41 -20.52
CA THR A 215 8.13 9.77 -20.52
C THR A 215 8.21 10.40 -19.15
N LEU A 216 7.89 9.65 -18.09
CA LEU A 216 8.04 10.11 -16.71
C LEU A 216 9.50 10.45 -16.38
N GLN A 217 10.44 9.58 -16.78
CA GLN A 217 11.87 9.79 -16.61
C GLN A 217 12.35 11.06 -17.34
N ARG A 218 11.91 11.27 -18.59
CA ARG A 218 12.22 12.50 -19.34
C ARG A 218 11.71 13.77 -18.65
N LYS A 219 10.50 13.73 -18.04
CA LYS A 219 9.98 14.86 -17.24
C LYS A 219 10.87 15.16 -16.04
N LEU A 220 11.28 14.13 -15.29
CA LEU A 220 12.21 14.26 -14.18
C LEU A 220 13.55 14.88 -14.62
N GLU A 221 14.16 14.34 -15.68
CA GLU A 221 15.43 14.83 -16.22
C GLU A 221 15.33 16.28 -16.70
N SER A 222 14.23 16.63 -17.37
CA SER A 222 14.00 18.01 -17.83
C SER A 222 13.84 18.99 -16.67
N LEU A 223 13.13 18.59 -15.60
CA LEU A 223 12.99 19.40 -14.40
C LEU A 223 14.33 19.59 -13.67
N ASP A 224 15.08 18.50 -13.51
CA ASP A 224 16.40 18.52 -12.88
C ASP A 224 17.42 19.35 -13.68
N GLN A 225 17.39 19.26 -15.01
CA GLN A 225 18.23 20.10 -15.87
C GLN A 225 17.87 21.59 -15.74
N THR A 226 16.57 21.92 -15.77
CA THR A 226 16.07 23.29 -15.60
C THR A 226 16.49 23.86 -14.24
N MET A 227 16.42 23.04 -13.19
CA MET A 227 16.93 23.38 -11.87
C MET A 227 18.43 23.66 -11.92
N ARG A 228 19.25 22.76 -12.45
CA ARG A 228 20.71 22.92 -12.54
C ARG A 228 21.11 24.19 -13.30
N ASP A 229 20.43 24.49 -14.41
CA ASP A 229 20.67 25.71 -15.18
C ASP A 229 20.31 26.98 -14.39
N ARG A 230 19.21 26.95 -13.63
CA ARG A 230 18.86 28.06 -12.73
C ARG A 230 19.88 28.25 -11.62
N HIS A 231 20.39 27.18 -11.03
CA HIS A 231 21.43 27.24 -10.00
C HIS A 231 22.73 27.84 -10.55
N ARG A 232 23.12 27.47 -11.78
CA ARG A 232 24.30 27.98 -12.47
C ARG A 232 24.18 29.47 -12.83
N ASN A 233 23.00 29.90 -13.23
CA ASN A 233 22.74 31.28 -13.66
C ASN A 233 22.38 32.22 -12.49
N ALA A 234 22.14 31.68 -11.29
CA ALA A 234 21.84 32.49 -10.12
C ALA A 234 23.13 33.10 -9.53
N VAL A 235 23.09 34.40 -9.25
CA VAL A 235 24.15 35.10 -8.49
C VAL A 235 24.40 34.36 -7.16
N PRO A 236 25.67 34.22 -6.70
CA PRO A 236 25.97 33.59 -5.42
C PRO A 236 25.12 34.23 -4.32
N ALA A 237 24.23 33.43 -3.73
CA ALA A 237 23.40 33.90 -2.64
C ALA A 237 24.27 34.01 -1.39
N MET A 238 24.54 35.23 -0.93
CA MET A 238 25.13 35.49 0.40
C MET A 238 24.09 35.28 1.54
N ASP A 239 22.98 34.63 1.22
CA ASP A 239 21.77 34.49 2.03
C ASP A 239 21.57 33.01 2.33
N GLY A 240 21.76 32.62 3.59
CA GLY A 240 21.75 31.23 4.04
C GLY A 240 20.42 30.52 3.78
N ASP A 241 19.30 31.24 3.85
CA ASP A 241 17.97 30.68 3.65
C ASP A 241 17.79 30.19 2.20
N LYS A 242 18.35 30.92 1.23
CA LYS A 242 18.32 30.52 -0.19
C LYS A 242 19.17 29.28 -0.46
N VAL A 243 20.24 29.06 0.31
CA VAL A 243 21.06 27.86 0.20
C VAL A 243 20.30 26.64 0.74
N LEU A 244 19.63 26.78 1.88
CA LEU A 244 18.81 25.72 2.47
C LEU A 244 17.65 25.31 1.55
N ILE A 245 16.94 26.28 0.96
CA ILE A 245 15.85 25.99 0.01
C ILE A 245 16.37 25.19 -1.20
N ARG A 246 17.54 25.56 -1.75
CA ARG A 246 18.14 24.83 -2.90
C ARG A 246 18.54 23.41 -2.53
N LEU A 247 19.09 23.21 -1.33
CA LEU A 247 19.44 21.88 -0.82
C LEU A 247 18.19 21.00 -0.68
N ALA A 248 17.13 21.55 -0.09
CA ALA A 248 15.84 20.85 0.06
C ALA A 248 15.23 20.47 -1.30
N GLN A 249 15.28 21.37 -2.28
CA GLN A 249 14.83 21.11 -3.66
C GLN A 249 15.65 19.98 -4.32
N THR A 250 16.97 19.98 -4.13
CA THR A 250 17.86 18.95 -4.68
C THR A 250 17.58 17.59 -4.03
N GLN A 251 17.36 17.56 -2.72
CA GLN A 251 16.96 16.35 -1.98
C GLN A 251 15.61 15.83 -2.49
N SER A 252 14.65 16.72 -2.73
CA SER A 252 13.32 16.38 -3.25
C SER A 252 13.38 15.73 -4.65
N ILE A 253 14.17 16.30 -5.57
CA ILE A 253 14.38 15.71 -6.90
C ILE A 253 15.08 14.36 -6.81
N THR A 254 16.09 14.24 -5.94
CA THR A 254 16.79 12.97 -5.71
C THR A 254 15.82 11.90 -5.23
N ALA A 255 14.92 12.25 -4.29
CA ALA A 255 13.89 11.35 -3.79
C ALA A 255 12.92 10.91 -4.90
N CYS A 256 12.48 11.84 -5.76
CA CYS A 256 11.69 11.52 -6.96
C CYS A 256 12.44 10.59 -7.93
N SER A 257 13.73 10.81 -8.16
CA SER A 257 14.55 9.92 -9.00
C SER A 257 14.59 8.50 -8.47
N ILE A 258 14.85 8.33 -7.17
CA ILE A 258 14.85 7.01 -6.54
C ILE A 258 13.47 6.35 -6.66
N ALA A 259 12.38 7.12 -6.50
CA ALA A 259 11.02 6.62 -6.64
C ALA A 259 10.73 6.10 -8.07
N VAL A 260 11.22 6.80 -9.11
CA VAL A 260 11.12 6.38 -10.51
C VAL A 260 11.95 5.12 -10.77
N ASP A 261 13.19 5.06 -10.28
CA ASP A 261 14.04 3.86 -10.42
C ASP A 261 13.38 2.62 -9.80
N LEU A 262 12.73 2.80 -8.64
CA LEU A 262 11.95 1.75 -8.00
C LEU A 262 10.72 1.33 -8.83
N LEU A 263 10.11 2.22 -9.62
CA LEU A 263 9.03 1.86 -10.55
C LEU A 263 9.55 1.05 -11.73
N PHE A 264 10.72 1.40 -12.28
CA PHE A 264 11.38 0.58 -13.30
C PHE A 264 11.71 -0.81 -12.78
N TYR A 265 12.25 -0.89 -11.55
CA TYR A 265 12.51 -2.16 -10.89
C TYR A 265 11.23 -2.97 -10.70
N LEU A 266 10.15 -2.34 -10.22
CA LEU A 266 8.83 -2.96 -10.09
C LEU A 266 8.34 -3.54 -11.42
N CYS A 267 8.46 -2.78 -12.51
CA CYS A 267 8.05 -3.23 -13.84
C CYS A 267 8.85 -4.46 -14.29
N LYS A 268 10.17 -4.42 -14.13
CA LYS A 268 11.02 -5.55 -14.47
C LYS A 268 10.59 -6.81 -13.70
N MET A 269 10.32 -6.66 -12.41
CA MET A 269 9.88 -7.77 -11.56
C MET A 269 8.54 -8.37 -12.01
N ILE A 270 7.56 -7.54 -12.39
CA ILE A 270 6.19 -8.01 -12.69
C ILE A 270 6.03 -8.51 -14.12
N PHE A 271 6.76 -7.95 -15.07
CA PHE A 271 6.52 -8.19 -16.50
C PHE A 271 7.68 -8.85 -17.25
N ASP A 272 8.94 -8.73 -16.76
CA ASP A 272 10.13 -9.12 -17.53
C ASP A 272 10.89 -10.32 -16.94
N LEU A 273 10.61 -10.73 -15.69
CA LEU A 273 11.25 -11.91 -15.12
C LEU A 273 10.68 -13.19 -15.73
N GLU A 274 11.40 -13.81 -16.65
CA GLU A 274 11.05 -15.13 -17.14
C GLU A 274 11.19 -16.18 -16.01
N GLN A 275 10.31 -17.18 -16.03
CA GLN A 275 10.19 -18.23 -15.02
C GLN A 275 11.50 -19.02 -14.77
N ASP A 276 12.43 -19.00 -15.74
CA ASP A 276 13.63 -19.83 -15.74
C ASP A 276 14.78 -19.26 -14.88
N ASP A 277 14.85 -17.94 -14.66
CA ASP A 277 15.90 -17.30 -13.84
C ASP A 277 15.73 -17.53 -12.32
N ILE A 278 14.54 -17.96 -11.89
CA ILE A 278 14.21 -18.26 -10.49
C ILE A 278 14.85 -19.60 -10.05
N SER A 279 15.29 -20.44 -11.00
CA SER A 279 15.90 -21.74 -10.73
C SER A 279 17.36 -21.68 -10.23
N SER A 280 18.02 -20.52 -10.32
CA SER A 280 19.45 -20.32 -10.01
C SER A 280 19.76 -19.74 -8.62
N GLN A 281 18.79 -19.63 -7.71
CA GLN A 281 19.02 -19.21 -6.32
C GLN A 281 18.66 -20.30 -5.31
N PRO A 282 19.36 -20.37 -4.16
CA PRO A 282 19.49 -21.60 -3.41
C PRO A 282 18.15 -22.12 -2.92
N ASN A 283 17.91 -23.37 -3.31
CA ASN A 283 16.77 -24.19 -2.93
C ASN A 283 16.40 -24.07 -1.45
N SER A 284 15.09 -24.01 -1.24
CA SER A 284 14.38 -24.58 -0.10
C SER A 284 14.86 -24.13 1.28
N CYS A 285 14.24 -23.06 1.79
CA CYS A 285 14.09 -22.94 3.24
C CYS A 285 13.17 -24.09 3.67
N VAL A 286 13.75 -25.24 4.01
CA VAL A 286 13.07 -26.28 4.77
C VAL A 286 12.61 -25.59 6.04
N VAL A 287 11.30 -25.38 6.18
CA VAL A 287 10.71 -24.85 7.41
C VAL A 287 10.90 -25.93 8.46
N ASP A 288 11.99 -25.83 9.22
CA ASP A 288 12.20 -26.69 10.38
C ASP A 288 11.12 -26.33 11.40
N THR A 289 10.16 -27.24 11.59
CA THR A 289 9.04 -27.12 12.54
C THR A 289 9.49 -26.90 14.00
N ARG A 290 10.80 -26.92 14.28
CA ARG A 290 11.43 -26.71 15.59
C ARG A 290 11.99 -25.30 15.82
N LEU A 291 11.82 -24.38 14.87
CA LEU A 291 12.36 -23.03 14.98
C LEU A 291 11.81 -22.26 16.19
N ASP A 292 12.68 -21.44 16.81
CA ASP A 292 12.35 -20.44 17.83
C ASP A 292 11.04 -19.71 17.50
N SER A 293 10.24 -19.37 18.53
CA SER A 293 8.83 -18.96 18.44
C SER A 293 8.47 -17.92 17.36
N PHE A 294 9.45 -17.16 16.84
CA PHE A 294 9.26 -16.06 15.89
C PHE A 294 10.08 -16.14 14.59
N GLN A 295 10.87 -17.19 14.36
CA GLN A 295 11.69 -17.27 13.13
C GLN A 295 10.86 -17.17 11.84
N TRP A 296 9.71 -17.83 11.82
CA TRP A 296 8.79 -17.81 10.69
C TRP A 296 8.32 -16.39 10.35
N LEU A 297 8.17 -15.52 11.36
CA LEU A 297 7.78 -14.13 11.18
C LEU A 297 8.92 -13.34 10.54
N ARG A 298 10.17 -13.64 10.89
CA ARG A 298 11.37 -13.10 10.23
C ARG A 298 11.44 -13.50 8.77
N ASP A 299 11.22 -14.78 8.49
CA ASP A 299 11.24 -15.32 7.13
C ASP A 299 10.08 -14.75 6.29
N TYR A 300 8.89 -14.61 6.88
CA TYR A 300 7.73 -13.96 6.24
C TYR A 300 7.95 -12.46 5.99
N ALA A 301 8.62 -11.78 6.92
CA ALA A 301 8.96 -10.36 6.80
C ALA A 301 10.06 -10.11 5.76
N ARG A 302 10.88 -11.12 5.44
CA ARG A 302 11.80 -11.01 4.28
C ARG A 302 10.95 -10.91 3.02
N ARG A 303 11.31 -9.95 2.17
CA ARG A 303 10.67 -9.78 0.86
C ARG A 303 10.75 -11.11 0.12
N GLY A 304 9.60 -11.76 -0.05
CA GLY A 304 9.49 -12.93 -0.91
C GLY A 304 9.86 -12.55 -2.34
N ILE A 305 10.54 -13.45 -3.02
CA ILE A 305 10.80 -13.34 -4.46
C ILE A 305 9.43 -13.37 -5.15
N TYR A 306 9.14 -12.38 -6.00
CA TYR A 306 7.92 -12.41 -6.80
C TYR A 306 7.92 -13.66 -7.68
N SER A 307 6.78 -14.35 -7.72
CA SER A 307 6.57 -15.45 -8.65
C SER A 307 5.31 -15.14 -9.45
N HIS A 308 5.37 -15.33 -10.77
CA HIS A 308 4.23 -15.09 -11.67
C HIS A 308 3.00 -15.98 -11.36
N GLY A 309 3.20 -17.07 -10.62
CA GLY A 309 2.14 -17.94 -10.09
C GLY A 309 1.62 -17.55 -8.69
N GLY A 310 2.09 -16.43 -8.13
CA GLY A 310 1.72 -15.90 -6.83
C GLY A 310 1.13 -14.49 -6.90
N PRO A 311 0.54 -14.00 -5.80
CA PRO A 311 -0.05 -12.67 -5.76
C PRO A 311 0.99 -11.56 -5.92
N ALA A 312 0.74 -10.61 -6.82
CA ALA A 312 1.58 -9.45 -7.08
C ALA A 312 1.44 -8.32 -6.05
N TYR A 313 0.40 -8.31 -5.20
CA TYR A 313 0.17 -7.23 -4.23
C TYR A 313 1.39 -6.97 -3.33
N ARG A 314 2.10 -8.03 -2.91
CA ARG A 314 3.31 -7.89 -2.09
C ARG A 314 4.40 -7.12 -2.82
N THR A 315 4.62 -7.42 -4.10
CA THR A 315 5.63 -6.77 -4.94
C THR A 315 5.25 -5.31 -5.20
N ILE A 316 3.99 -5.05 -5.56
CA ILE A 316 3.49 -3.70 -5.84
C ILE A 316 3.53 -2.81 -4.60
N PHE A 317 3.06 -3.28 -3.45
CA PHE A 317 3.16 -2.54 -2.20
C PHE A 317 4.59 -2.46 -1.65
N SER A 318 5.51 -3.31 -2.12
CA SER A 318 6.92 -3.21 -1.73
C SER A 318 7.53 -1.86 -2.16
N TRP A 319 7.04 -1.27 -3.26
CA TRP A 319 7.46 0.06 -3.73
C TRP A 319 7.18 1.14 -2.67
N VAL A 320 5.98 1.13 -2.10
CA VAL A 320 5.57 2.06 -1.03
C VAL A 320 6.52 1.96 0.15
N SER A 321 6.94 0.76 0.53
CA SER A 321 7.84 0.55 1.68
C SER A 321 9.33 0.80 1.41
N THR A 322 9.79 0.84 0.16
CA THR A 322 11.19 1.16 -0.23
C THR A 322 11.43 2.61 -0.55
N THR A 323 10.41 3.31 -1.03
CA THR A 323 10.57 4.68 -1.52
C THR A 323 11.09 5.60 -0.39
N PRO A 324 11.92 6.62 -0.64
CA PRO A 324 12.46 7.47 0.42
C PRO A 324 11.35 8.20 1.21
N ASP A 325 11.61 8.54 2.48
CA ASP A 325 10.65 9.29 3.30
C ASP A 325 10.44 10.70 2.74
N GLU A 326 11.51 11.31 2.23
CA GLU A 326 11.53 12.62 1.58
C GLU A 326 10.51 12.72 0.44
N TYR A 327 10.33 11.64 -0.32
CA TYR A 327 9.34 11.60 -1.38
C TYR A 327 7.91 11.64 -0.83
N PHE A 328 7.64 10.94 0.27
CA PHE A 328 6.31 10.95 0.89
C PHE A 328 6.00 12.27 1.61
N GLU A 329 7.01 12.98 2.12
CA GLU A 329 6.82 14.34 2.62
C GLU A 329 6.31 15.27 1.50
N LEU A 330 6.80 15.13 0.26
CA LEU A 330 6.28 15.90 -0.88
C LEU A 330 4.80 15.63 -1.17
N LEU A 331 4.34 14.39 -0.98
CA LEU A 331 2.95 14.00 -1.24
C LEU A 331 1.99 14.47 -0.12
N LYS A 332 2.49 14.62 1.11
CA LYS A 332 1.69 15.12 2.24
C LYS A 332 1.44 16.63 2.16
N GLU A 333 2.33 17.35 1.51
CA GLU A 333 2.23 18.80 1.41
C GLU A 333 1.23 19.24 0.33
N PRO A 334 0.46 20.32 0.57
CA PRO A 334 -0.46 20.84 -0.42
C PRO A 334 0.31 21.37 -1.64
N ILE A 335 -0.23 21.13 -2.84
CA ILE A 335 0.31 21.70 -4.07
C ILE A 335 0.12 23.24 -4.01
N PRO A 336 1.19 24.04 -4.16
CA PRO A 336 1.08 25.50 -4.18
C PRO A 336 0.09 25.95 -5.25
N ALA A 337 -0.74 26.93 -4.88
CA ALA A 337 -1.61 27.59 -5.84
C ALA A 337 -0.76 28.19 -6.96
N GLN A 338 -1.20 28.03 -8.20
CA GLN A 338 -0.56 28.68 -9.33
C GLN A 338 -0.60 30.19 -9.08
N GLN A 339 0.58 30.81 -8.91
CA GLN A 339 0.67 32.26 -8.72
C GLN A 339 0.35 32.95 -10.05
N THR A 340 -0.93 33.15 -10.34
CA THR A 340 -1.36 34.16 -11.31
C THR A 340 -1.13 35.51 -10.66
N ARG A 341 -0.05 36.20 -11.04
CA ARG A 341 0.09 37.63 -10.74
C ARG A 341 -1.17 38.34 -11.22
N SER A 342 -1.93 38.90 -10.28
CA SER A 342 -3.14 39.67 -10.56
C SER A 342 -2.82 40.76 -11.58
N ALA A 343 -3.62 40.81 -12.65
CA ALA A 343 -3.54 41.78 -13.75
C ALA A 343 -3.99 43.20 -13.33
N ALA A 344 -3.55 43.66 -12.16
CA ALA A 344 -3.88 44.98 -11.62
C ALA A 344 -2.76 46.02 -11.81
N ALA A 345 -1.69 45.70 -12.55
CA ALA A 345 -0.66 46.68 -12.89
C ALA A 345 -0.27 46.57 -14.37
N SER A 346 -0.84 47.50 -15.16
CA SER A 346 -0.35 47.96 -16.46
C SER A 346 -0.45 46.98 -17.63
N ALA A 347 -1.42 47.26 -18.51
CA ALA A 347 -1.52 46.72 -19.85
C ALA A 347 -0.24 46.99 -20.66
N ARG A 348 0.61 45.97 -20.84
CA ARG A 348 1.48 45.72 -22.02
C ARG A 348 2.50 44.58 -21.88
N GLN A 349 2.51 43.82 -20.78
CA GLN A 349 3.29 42.59 -20.71
C GLN A 349 2.34 41.40 -20.63
N GLU A 350 2.54 40.42 -21.51
CA GLU A 350 1.95 39.10 -21.35
C GLU A 350 2.19 38.63 -19.89
N PRO A 351 1.22 38.00 -19.23
CA PRO A 351 1.42 37.51 -17.88
C PRO A 351 2.47 36.41 -17.93
N ALA A 352 3.73 36.77 -17.68
CA ALA A 352 4.79 35.81 -17.45
C ALA A 352 4.45 35.07 -16.16
N VAL A 353 3.86 33.88 -16.30
CA VAL A 353 3.65 32.94 -15.19
C VAL A 353 5.02 32.69 -14.58
N SER A 354 5.20 33.08 -13.32
CA SER A 354 6.44 32.79 -12.62
C SER A 354 6.54 31.27 -12.44
N TRP A 355 7.55 30.67 -13.08
CA TRP A 355 7.90 29.26 -12.90
C TRP A 355 8.15 28.98 -11.41
N ASP A 356 7.23 28.25 -10.78
CA ASP A 356 7.30 27.83 -9.38
C ASP A 356 7.89 26.43 -9.29
N VAL A 357 9.20 26.38 -9.02
CA VAL A 357 9.96 25.13 -8.91
C VAL A 357 9.34 24.17 -7.91
N GLU A 358 8.82 24.68 -6.80
CA GLU A 358 8.28 23.86 -5.71
C GLU A 358 6.98 23.19 -6.13
N ARG A 359 6.14 23.92 -6.86
CA ARG A 359 4.93 23.37 -7.46
C ARG A 359 5.24 22.26 -8.47
N GLU A 360 6.26 22.45 -9.30
CA GLU A 360 6.63 21.50 -10.35
C GLU A 360 7.25 20.22 -9.79
N ILE A 361 8.06 20.33 -8.73
CA ILE A 361 8.55 19.16 -7.97
C ILE A 361 7.38 18.36 -7.38
N ARG A 362 6.40 19.05 -6.77
CA ARG A 362 5.22 18.37 -6.21
C ARG A 362 4.33 17.73 -7.28
N LEU A 363 4.11 18.40 -8.41
CA LEU A 363 3.37 17.81 -9.53
C LEU A 363 4.08 16.57 -10.08
N LEU A 364 5.41 16.60 -10.19
CA LEU A 364 6.19 15.42 -10.55
C LEU A 364 6.02 14.29 -9.53
N ALA A 365 6.06 14.60 -8.23
CA ALA A 365 5.84 13.60 -7.19
C ALA A 365 4.46 12.92 -7.31
N TRP A 366 3.40 13.71 -7.55
CA TRP A 366 2.05 13.19 -7.79
C TRP A 366 1.91 12.42 -9.12
N ASP A 367 2.65 12.80 -10.17
CA ASP A 367 2.68 12.04 -11.43
C ASP A 367 3.34 10.66 -11.22
N ILE A 368 4.45 10.61 -10.47
CA ILE A 368 5.11 9.35 -10.07
C ILE A 368 4.13 8.47 -9.26
N TRP A 369 3.41 9.06 -8.31
CA TRP A 369 2.40 8.36 -7.50
C TRP A 369 1.30 7.78 -8.39
N ALA A 370 0.79 8.56 -9.35
CA ALA A 370 -0.22 8.10 -10.30
C ALA A 370 0.27 6.94 -11.18
N HIS A 371 1.54 6.91 -11.57
CA HIS A 371 2.12 5.78 -12.28
C HIS A 371 2.15 4.51 -11.41
N TRP A 372 2.50 4.64 -10.12
CA TRP A 372 2.41 3.52 -9.19
C TRP A 372 0.96 3.01 -9.04
N LEU A 373 -0.01 3.92 -8.95
CA LEU A 373 -1.43 3.60 -8.83
C LEU A 373 -1.96 2.76 -10.00
N VAL A 374 -1.41 2.89 -11.21
CA VAL A 374 -1.79 2.02 -12.34
C VAL A 374 -1.45 0.56 -12.05
N PHE A 375 -0.31 0.27 -11.40
CA PHE A 375 0.01 -1.08 -10.97
C PHE A 375 -0.90 -1.52 -9.82
N ALA A 376 -1.29 -0.60 -8.94
CA ALA A 376 -2.27 -0.89 -7.89
C ALA A 376 -3.64 -1.31 -8.46
N ILE A 377 -4.07 -0.77 -9.61
CA ILE A 377 -5.28 -1.24 -10.31
C ILE A 377 -5.22 -2.74 -10.59
N LEU A 378 -4.05 -3.26 -11.00
CA LEU A 378 -3.90 -4.67 -11.37
C LEU A 378 -4.13 -5.64 -10.20
N ILE A 379 -4.03 -5.17 -8.95
CA ILE A 379 -4.16 -5.97 -7.73
C ILE A 379 -5.44 -5.68 -6.93
N GLU A 380 -6.30 -4.77 -7.38
CA GLU A 380 -7.58 -4.45 -6.70
C GLU A 380 -8.47 -5.68 -6.51
N HIS A 381 -8.31 -6.70 -7.36
CA HIS A 381 -9.03 -7.98 -7.28
C HIS A 381 -8.18 -9.15 -6.78
N GLU A 382 -6.89 -8.94 -6.51
CA GLU A 382 -6.03 -9.98 -5.93
C GLU A 382 -6.32 -10.21 -4.45
N THR A 383 -6.73 -9.17 -3.72
CA THR A 383 -7.05 -9.30 -2.31
C THR A 383 -8.44 -8.78 -2.01
N PHE A 384 -9.11 -9.40 -1.05
CA PHE A 384 -10.46 -9.00 -0.68
C PHE A 384 -10.50 -7.60 -0.05
N TRP A 385 -9.39 -7.16 0.54
CA TRP A 385 -9.27 -5.95 1.35
C TRP A 385 -8.77 -4.74 0.58
N THR A 386 -8.17 -4.88 -0.60
CA THR A 386 -7.82 -3.69 -1.40
C THR A 386 -9.12 -3.13 -1.99
N PRO A 387 -9.55 -1.91 -1.61
CA PRO A 387 -10.66 -1.25 -2.28
C PRO A 387 -10.23 -0.86 -3.71
N ASN A 388 -11.07 -0.11 -4.43
CA ASN A 388 -10.77 0.49 -5.74
C ASN A 388 -9.65 1.56 -5.61
N PHE A 389 -8.47 1.14 -5.17
CA PHE A 389 -7.38 1.95 -4.65
C PHE A 389 -6.73 2.79 -5.75
N GLY A 390 -6.43 2.17 -6.88
CA GLY A 390 -5.83 2.85 -8.03
C GLY A 390 -6.85 3.69 -8.79
N THR A 391 -8.03 3.14 -9.09
CA THR A 391 -9.03 3.83 -9.92
C THR A 391 -9.62 5.08 -9.27
N LYS A 392 -9.93 5.03 -7.96
CA LYS A 392 -10.48 6.18 -7.21
C LYS A 392 -9.48 7.33 -7.14
N ASP A 393 -8.22 7.05 -6.87
CA ASP A 393 -7.18 8.07 -6.71
C ASP A 393 -6.74 8.69 -8.03
N ILE A 394 -6.57 7.89 -9.08
CA ILE A 394 -6.23 8.48 -10.39
C ILE A 394 -7.36 9.41 -10.86
N THR A 395 -8.62 9.07 -10.58
CA THR A 395 -9.77 9.93 -10.90
C THR A 395 -9.73 11.25 -10.13
N SER A 396 -9.35 11.24 -8.84
CA SER A 396 -9.23 12.46 -8.04
C SER A 396 -8.03 13.33 -8.46
N LEU A 397 -6.96 12.72 -8.97
CA LEU A 397 -5.77 13.41 -9.48
C LEU A 397 -5.95 13.96 -10.89
N ALA A 398 -6.87 13.41 -11.69
CA ALA A 398 -7.07 13.79 -13.08
C ALA A 398 -7.19 15.31 -13.34
N PRO A 399 -7.91 16.11 -12.54
CA PRO A 399 -7.99 17.56 -12.75
C PRO A 399 -6.65 18.28 -12.70
N LEU A 400 -5.68 17.78 -11.90
CA LEU A 400 -4.35 18.36 -11.78
C LEU A 400 -3.54 18.25 -13.08
N PHE A 401 -3.79 17.19 -13.86
CA PHE A 401 -3.04 16.87 -15.08
C PHE A 401 -3.80 17.19 -16.38
N GLN A 402 -5.13 17.32 -16.31
CA GLN A 402 -5.99 17.66 -17.46
C GLN A 402 -6.23 19.18 -17.63
N GLY A 403 -6.07 19.97 -16.54
CA GLY A 403 -6.41 21.40 -16.51
C GLY A 403 -5.37 22.38 -17.08
N SER A 404 -4.20 21.94 -17.52
CA SER A 404 -3.12 22.84 -17.99
C SER A 404 -3.27 23.22 -19.48
N ALA A 405 -4.46 23.67 -19.89
CA ALA A 405 -4.73 24.07 -21.28
C ALA A 405 -4.19 25.47 -21.65
N ALA A 406 -3.55 26.19 -20.72
CA ALA A 406 -3.16 27.59 -20.89
C ALA A 406 -1.77 27.92 -20.32
N THR A 407 -0.71 27.19 -20.69
CA THR A 407 0.67 27.73 -20.83
C THR A 407 1.67 26.63 -21.21
N PRO A 408 2.68 26.89 -22.07
CA PRO A 408 3.79 26.00 -22.32
C PRO A 408 4.84 26.22 -21.23
N THR A 409 4.57 25.71 -20.03
CA THR A 409 5.57 25.67 -18.96
C THR A 409 5.54 24.27 -18.40
N LEU A 410 6.30 23.35 -19.05
CA LEU A 410 6.70 21.99 -18.61
C LEU A 410 5.60 21.02 -18.09
N GLY A 411 4.38 21.49 -17.89
CA GLY A 411 3.18 20.71 -17.99
C GLY A 411 2.99 20.24 -19.44
N PRO A 412 2.23 19.15 -19.60
CA PRO A 412 2.07 18.53 -20.90
C PRO A 412 1.58 19.57 -21.92
N SER A 413 2.22 19.62 -23.09
CA SER A 413 1.71 20.41 -24.20
C SER A 413 0.24 20.07 -24.47
N LYS A 414 -0.50 20.92 -25.18
CA LYS A 414 -1.92 20.65 -25.52
C LYS A 414 -2.14 19.29 -26.23
N ALA A 415 -1.09 18.70 -26.80
CA ALA A 415 -1.08 17.33 -27.31
C ALA A 415 -0.82 16.27 -26.22
N GLU A 416 0.09 16.52 -25.28
CA GLU A 416 0.43 15.60 -24.18
C GLU A 416 -0.62 15.57 -23.07
N ALA A 417 -1.47 16.60 -22.93
CA ALA A 417 -2.54 16.63 -21.93
C ALA A 417 -3.67 15.64 -22.27
N GLN A 418 -3.75 15.22 -23.53
CA GLN A 418 -4.56 14.09 -24.00
C GLN A 418 -3.89 12.72 -23.76
N ASP A 419 -2.59 12.70 -23.42
CA ASP A 419 -1.74 11.51 -23.35
C ASP A 419 -1.25 11.18 -21.92
N TRP A 420 -1.92 11.67 -20.88
CA TRP A 420 -1.57 11.31 -19.50
C TRP A 420 -1.87 9.83 -19.24
N TRP A 421 -0.82 9.01 -19.29
CA TRP A 421 -0.92 7.55 -19.26
C TRP A 421 -1.71 7.00 -18.05
N PRO A 422 -1.48 7.44 -16.80
CA PRO A 422 -2.29 6.98 -15.67
C PRO A 422 -3.79 7.21 -15.86
N GLY A 423 -4.19 8.39 -16.34
CA GLY A 423 -5.59 8.71 -16.64
C GLY A 423 -6.17 7.81 -17.72
N ASN A 424 -5.40 7.53 -18.77
CA ASN A 424 -5.81 6.63 -19.85
C ASN A 424 -6.01 5.19 -19.35
N MET A 425 -5.07 4.67 -18.55
CA MET A 425 -5.18 3.32 -17.97
C MET A 425 -6.38 3.21 -17.02
N CYS A 426 -6.64 4.24 -16.20
CA CYS A 426 -7.82 4.30 -15.35
C CYS A 426 -9.13 4.32 -16.16
N SER A 427 -9.18 5.10 -17.24
CA SER A 427 -10.35 5.14 -18.14
C SER A 427 -10.61 3.76 -18.78
N ILE A 428 -9.56 3.08 -19.26
CA ILE A 428 -9.67 1.72 -19.81
C ILE A 428 -10.13 0.73 -18.73
N ALA A 429 -9.58 0.80 -17.52
CA ALA A 429 -9.99 -0.06 -16.39
C ALA A 429 -11.48 0.09 -16.07
N LEU A 430 -11.97 1.33 -15.97
CA LEU A 430 -13.39 1.62 -15.73
C LEU A 430 -14.29 1.14 -16.88
N GLN A 431 -13.83 1.26 -18.13
CA GLN A 431 -14.55 0.71 -19.28
C GLN A 431 -14.62 -0.81 -19.24
N LEU A 432 -13.51 -1.50 -18.98
CA LEU A 432 -13.46 -2.96 -18.85
C LEU A 432 -14.39 -3.46 -17.74
N GLN A 433 -14.41 -2.77 -16.59
CA GLN A 433 -15.34 -3.08 -15.49
C GLN A 433 -16.81 -2.93 -15.90
N LYS A 434 -17.12 -1.89 -16.70
CA LYS A 434 -18.46 -1.65 -17.24
C LYS A 434 -18.90 -2.72 -18.25
N TYR A 435 -17.96 -3.26 -19.04
CA TYR A 435 -18.27 -4.35 -19.97
C TYR A 435 -18.48 -5.68 -19.24
N ASN A 436 -17.63 -5.99 -18.25
CA ASN A 436 -17.76 -7.22 -17.45
C ASN A 436 -19.07 -7.26 -16.63
N SER A 437 -19.53 -6.10 -16.13
CA SER A 437 -20.81 -6.01 -15.40
C SER A 437 -22.06 -6.12 -16.28
N ARG A 438 -21.93 -6.03 -17.62
CA ARG A 438 -23.04 -6.07 -18.57
C ARG A 438 -23.27 -7.44 -19.24
N GLY A 439 -22.53 -8.48 -18.85
CA GLY A 439 -22.85 -9.86 -19.23
C GLY A 439 -22.72 -10.19 -20.72
N LEU A 440 -21.60 -9.83 -21.34
CA LEU A 440 -21.16 -10.40 -22.60
C LEU A 440 -19.88 -11.21 -22.35
N ALA A 441 -20.01 -12.33 -21.65
CA ALA A 441 -19.01 -13.38 -21.55
C ALA A 441 -19.70 -14.73 -21.71
#